data_AF-A0A0J7IVS6-F1
#
_entry.id   AF-A0A0J7IVS6-F1
#
_cell.length_a   1.000
_cell.length_b   1.000
_cell.length_c   1.000
_cell.angle_alpha   90.00
_cell.angle_beta   90.00
_cell.angle_gamma   90.00
#
_symmetry.space_group_name_H-M   'P 1'
#
loop_
_entity.id
_entity.type
_entity.pdbx_description
1 polymer ?
#
loop_
_entity_poly.entity_id
_entity_poly.type
_entity_poly.pdbx_seq_one_letter_code
_entity_poly.pdbx_strand_id
1 'polypeptide(L)'
;MNLTEKEAIELGLKIMKDISFLFDESDNIIAVYTDKSETKVISNNSWLVGFPYGKEDYGRNVGANLIIDDELKKGIDISFRNGSITLGYDEEKDKYFVAKKFP
;
A
#
# COMPACT_ATOMS: atom_id res chain seq x y z
N MET A 1 17.90 2.45 -0.09
CA MET A 1 16.87 2.74 0.92
C MET A 1 16.79 4.24 1.07
N ASN A 2 15.85 4.86 0.37
CA ASN A 2 15.56 6.28 0.44
C ASN A 2 14.40 6.60 1.39
N LEU A 3 13.58 5.59 1.71
CA LEU A 3 12.54 5.62 2.73
C LEU A 3 12.91 4.73 3.91
N THR A 4 12.53 5.16 5.10
CA THR A 4 12.53 4.32 6.31
C THR A 4 11.18 3.59 6.45
N GLU A 5 11.15 2.53 7.26
CA GLU A 5 9.90 1.80 7.58
C GLU A 5 8.80 2.75 8.09
N LYS A 6 9.16 3.68 8.99
CA LYS A 6 8.23 4.70 9.49
C LYS A 6 7.70 5.60 8.39
N GLU A 7 8.57 6.12 7.52
CA GLU A 7 8.12 6.98 6.42
C GLU A 7 7.24 6.22 5.42
N ALA A 8 7.53 4.94 5.16
CA ALA A 8 6.68 4.11 4.32
C ALA A 8 5.29 3.90 4.93
N ILE A 9 5.20 3.67 6.25
CA ILE A 9 3.93 3.58 6.97
C ILE A 9 3.17 4.90 6.94
N GLU A 10 3.84 6.03 7.21
CA GLU A 10 3.22 7.36 7.18
C GLU A 10 2.68 7.70 5.79
N LEU A 11 3.47 7.43 4.74
CA LEU A 11 3.05 7.61 3.36
C LEU A 11 1.88 6.70 3.02
N GLY A 12 1.92 5.44 3.45
CA GLY A 12 0.82 4.50 3.24
C GLY A 12 -0.47 4.94 3.94
N LEU A 13 -0.38 5.43 5.18
CA LEU A 13 -1.51 6.01 5.91
C LEU A 13 -2.10 7.22 5.18
N LYS A 14 -1.23 8.10 4.66
CA LYS A 14 -1.66 9.23 3.82
C LYS A 14 -2.44 8.72 2.62
N ILE A 15 -1.87 7.81 1.83
CA ILE A 15 -2.49 7.23 0.62
C ILE A 15 -3.86 6.63 0.94
N MET A 16 -3.95 5.81 1.99
CA MET A 16 -5.20 5.15 2.37
C MET A 16 -6.29 6.16 2.76
N LYS A 17 -5.94 7.21 3.52
CA LYS A 17 -6.86 8.31 3.85
C LYS A 17 -7.31 9.06 2.61
N ASP A 18 -6.39 9.26 1.68
CA ASP A 18 -6.60 10.03 0.47
C ASP A 18 -7.66 9.41 -0.45
N ILE A 19 -7.53 8.10 -0.69
CA ILE A 19 -8.47 7.32 -1.49
C ILE A 19 -9.70 6.86 -0.69
N SER A 20 -9.83 7.29 0.57
CA SER A 20 -10.88 6.85 1.50
C SER A 20 -11.02 5.33 1.61
N PHE A 21 -9.88 4.63 1.65
CA PHE A 21 -9.86 3.19 1.85
C PHE A 21 -10.25 2.86 3.29
N LEU A 22 -11.14 1.89 3.47
CA LEU A 22 -11.57 1.45 4.79
C LEU A 22 -10.57 0.41 5.30
N PHE A 23 -9.77 0.74 6.31
CA PHE A 23 -8.86 -0.17 7.00
C PHE A 23 -8.98 0.01 8.51
N ASP A 24 -8.51 -0.96 9.28
CA ASP A 24 -8.52 -0.88 10.73
C ASP A 24 -7.30 -0.10 11.24
N GLU A 25 -7.49 1.18 11.61
CA GLU A 25 -6.43 2.03 12.16
C GLU A 25 -5.96 1.58 13.56
N SER A 26 -6.68 0.66 14.23
CA SER A 26 -6.35 0.19 15.59
C SER A 26 -5.49 -1.08 15.61
N ASP A 27 -5.29 -1.71 14.47
CA ASP A 27 -4.54 -2.97 14.33
C ASP A 27 -3.14 -2.71 13.71
N ASN A 28 -2.21 -3.67 13.82
CA ASN A 28 -0.79 -3.41 13.57
C ASN A 28 -0.50 -3.29 12.06
N ILE A 29 -0.27 -2.06 11.59
CA ILE A 29 0.25 -1.80 10.25
C ILE A 29 1.73 -2.21 10.22
N ILE A 30 2.09 -3.08 9.30
CA ILE A 30 3.46 -3.55 9.11
C ILE A 30 4.00 -3.05 7.77
N ALA A 31 5.27 -2.69 7.70
CA ALA A 31 5.95 -2.39 6.44
C ALA A 31 7.16 -3.30 6.26
N VAL A 32 7.25 -3.92 5.08
CA VAL A 32 8.33 -4.84 4.73
C VAL A 32 9.02 -4.30 3.48
N TYR A 33 10.34 -4.12 3.56
CA TYR A 33 11.13 -3.76 2.41
C TYR A 33 11.30 -4.96 1.47
N THR A 34 11.12 -4.73 0.19
CA THR A 34 11.33 -5.72 -0.87
C THR A 34 12.30 -5.16 -1.90
N ASP A 35 13.39 -5.91 -2.11
CA ASP A 35 14.35 -5.61 -3.16
C ASP A 35 13.90 -6.21 -4.50
N LYS A 36 14.13 -5.49 -5.60
CA LYS A 36 13.79 -5.96 -6.96
C LYS A 36 14.41 -7.33 -7.30
N SER A 37 15.51 -7.69 -6.63
CA SER A 37 16.23 -8.94 -6.89
C SER A 37 15.48 -10.17 -6.35
N GLU A 38 14.61 -10.00 -5.35
CA GLU A 38 13.87 -11.10 -4.73
C GLU A 38 12.50 -11.34 -5.38
N THR A 39 11.92 -10.33 -6.02
CA THR A 39 10.53 -10.39 -6.50
C THR A 39 10.42 -10.02 -7.99
N LYS A 40 10.26 -11.02 -8.87
CA LYS A 40 10.07 -10.85 -10.34
C LYS A 40 8.90 -9.94 -10.75
N VAL A 41 8.00 -9.63 -9.82
CA VAL A 41 6.80 -8.82 -10.05
C VAL A 41 7.09 -7.32 -9.89
N ILE A 42 8.16 -6.95 -9.19
CA ILE A 42 8.45 -5.57 -8.82
C ILE A 42 9.75 -5.14 -9.50
N SER A 43 9.65 -4.19 -10.43
CA SER A 43 10.80 -3.76 -11.25
C SER A 43 11.81 -2.92 -10.46
N ASN A 44 11.38 -2.30 -9.36
CA ASN A 44 12.16 -1.40 -8.52
C ASN A 44 12.16 -1.86 -7.06
N ASN A 45 13.03 -1.25 -6.25
CA ASN A 45 12.98 -1.44 -4.81
C ASN A 45 11.70 -0.82 -4.27
N SER A 46 10.97 -1.56 -3.43
CA SER A 46 9.65 -1.15 -2.99
C SER A 46 9.39 -1.55 -1.54
N TRP A 47 8.54 -0.77 -0.89
CA TRP A 47 7.98 -1.08 0.41
C TRP A 47 6.60 -1.69 0.25
N LEU A 48 6.37 -2.79 0.94
CA LEU A 48 5.06 -3.43 1.08
C LEU A 48 4.49 -3.07 2.44
N VAL A 49 3.47 -2.22 2.45
CA VAL A 49 2.79 -1.80 3.67
C VAL A 49 1.48 -2.57 3.80
N GLY A 50 1.41 -3.45 4.80
CA GLY A 50 0.25 -4.28 5.10
C GLY A 50 -0.73 -3.52 6.01
N PHE A 51 -1.92 -3.27 5.48
CA PHE A 51 -3.04 -2.68 6.20
C PHE A 51 -4.07 -3.76 6.53
N PRO A 52 -4.47 -3.92 7.80
CA PRO A 52 -5.52 -4.85 8.18
C PRO A 52 -6.86 -4.40 7.54
N TYR A 53 -7.44 -5.29 6.74
CA TYR A 53 -8.63 -5.07 5.92
C TYR A 53 -9.66 -6.19 6.17
N GLY A 54 -10.57 -5.95 7.12
CA GLY A 54 -11.65 -6.87 7.44
C GLY A 54 -11.22 -8.12 8.24
N LYS A 55 -12.21 -8.83 8.76
CA LYS A 55 -12.05 -10.12 9.44
C LYS A 55 -12.79 -11.18 8.63
N GLU A 56 -12.10 -12.26 8.26
CA GLU A 56 -12.79 -13.45 7.73
C GLU A 56 -13.53 -14.17 8.86
N ASP A 57 -14.59 -14.91 8.48
CA ASP A 57 -15.47 -15.71 9.35
C ASP A 57 -14.73 -16.69 10.30
N TYR A 58 -13.44 -16.95 10.05
CA TYR A 58 -12.57 -17.82 10.85
C TYR A 58 -11.47 -17.09 11.63
N GLY A 59 -11.56 -15.76 11.79
CA GLY A 59 -10.60 -14.98 12.57
C GLY A 59 -9.23 -14.80 11.92
N ARG A 60 -9.07 -15.13 10.63
CA ARG A 60 -7.90 -14.73 9.85
C ARG A 60 -8.07 -13.26 9.44
N ASN A 61 -7.10 -12.44 9.82
CA ASN A 61 -7.02 -11.06 9.35
C ASN A 61 -6.73 -11.10 7.84
N VAL A 62 -7.63 -10.53 7.06
CA VAL A 62 -7.37 -10.25 5.63
C VAL A 62 -6.64 -8.91 5.60
N GLY A 63 -5.60 -8.81 4.80
CA GLY A 63 -4.80 -7.59 4.66
C GLY A 63 -4.91 -7.01 3.26
N ALA A 64 -4.86 -5.70 3.16
CA ALA A 64 -4.54 -4.98 1.93
C ALA A 64 -3.06 -4.61 1.97
N ASN A 65 -2.32 -5.00 0.93
CA ASN A 65 -0.90 -4.69 0.80
C ASN A 65 -0.75 -3.53 -0.18
N LEU A 66 -0.25 -2.40 0.32
CA LEU A 66 0.13 -1.26 -0.49
C LEU A 66 1.59 -1.39 -0.92
N ILE A 67 1.84 -1.21 -2.22
CA ILE A 67 3.17 -1.14 -2.80
C ILE A 67 3.57 0.34 -2.93
N ILE A 68 4.70 0.70 -2.33
CA ILE A 68 5.32 2.02 -2.42
C ILE A 68 6.68 1.87 -3.09
N ASP A 69 6.94 2.64 -4.14
CA ASP A 69 8.26 2.69 -4.78
C ASP A 69 9.26 3.44 -3.89
N ASP A 70 10.41 2.83 -3.55
CA ASP A 70 11.45 3.46 -2.71
C ASP A 70 12.16 4.61 -3.43
N GLU A 71 12.31 4.55 -4.74
CA GLU A 71 13.04 5.56 -5.52
C GLU A 71 12.18 6.79 -5.78
N LEU A 72 10.92 6.58 -6.18
CA LEU A 72 9.96 7.63 -6.50
C LEU A 72 9.20 8.14 -5.26
N LYS A 73 9.27 7.41 -4.15
CA LYS A 73 8.50 7.69 -2.91
C LYS A 73 7.01 7.82 -3.18
N LYS A 74 6.47 6.98 -4.06
CA LYS A 74 5.08 7.03 -4.54
C LYS A 74 4.38 5.68 -4.39
N GLY A 75 3.12 5.70 -3.99
CA GLY A 75 2.26 4.53 -3.98
C GLY A 75 1.89 4.09 -5.40
N ILE A 76 1.98 2.79 -5.67
CA ILE A 76 1.74 2.21 -7.00
C ILE A 76 0.39 1.48 -7.04
N ASP A 77 0.21 0.51 -6.15
CA ASP A 77 -0.93 -0.40 -6.17
C ASP A 77 -1.27 -0.87 -4.74
N ILE A 78 -2.55 -1.10 -4.49
CA ILE A 78 -3.04 -1.76 -3.29
C ILE A 78 -3.67 -3.08 -3.71
N SER A 79 -3.04 -4.17 -3.30
CA SER A 79 -3.51 -5.52 -3.58
C SER A 79 -4.17 -6.12 -2.33
N PHE A 80 -5.39 -6.62 -2.46
CA PHE A 80 -6.13 -7.32 -1.41
C PHE A 80 -6.72 -8.61 -1.97
N ARG A 81 -7.23 -9.49 -1.11
CA ARG A 81 -7.68 -10.83 -1.52
C ARG A 81 -8.76 -10.82 -2.60
N ASN A 82 -9.62 -9.80 -2.59
CA ASN A 82 -10.77 -9.66 -3.51
C ASN A 82 -10.52 -8.59 -4.59
N GLY A 83 -9.26 -8.36 -4.96
CA GLY A 83 -8.95 -7.44 -6.05
C GLY A 83 -7.72 -6.57 -5.83
N SER A 84 -7.50 -5.66 -6.76
CA SER A 84 -6.44 -4.66 -6.66
C SER A 84 -6.94 -3.26 -7.01
N ILE A 85 -6.31 -2.26 -6.44
CA ILE A 85 -6.56 -0.85 -6.69
C ILE A 85 -5.25 -0.25 -7.17
N THR A 86 -5.21 0.13 -8.44
CA THR A 86 -4.11 0.91 -8.99
C THR A 86 -4.28 2.36 -8.59
N LEU A 87 -3.22 2.93 -8.01
CA LEU A 87 -3.20 4.30 -7.53
C LEU A 87 -2.77 5.27 -8.64
N GLY A 88 -3.45 6.40 -8.70
CA GLY A 88 -2.99 7.59 -9.40
C GLY A 88 -2.51 8.63 -8.38
N TYR A 89 -1.59 9.48 -8.80
CA TYR A 89 -1.07 10.58 -7.99
C TYR A 89 -1.26 11.90 -8.75
N ASP A 90 -1.96 12.84 -8.12
CA ASP A 90 -2.19 14.18 -8.63
C ASP A 90 -1.12 15.12 -8.03
N GLU A 91 -0.14 15.53 -8.84
CA GLU A 91 0.98 16.37 -8.39
C GLU A 91 0.53 17.80 -8.05
N GLU A 92 -0.55 18.29 -8.66
CA GLU A 92 -1.07 19.64 -8.42
C GLU A 92 -1.76 19.77 -7.06
N LYS A 93 -2.40 18.69 -6.61
CA LYS A 93 -3.14 18.64 -5.33
C LYS A 93 -2.42 17.88 -4.22
N ASP A 94 -1.23 17.33 -4.51
CA ASP A 94 -0.47 16.46 -3.61
C ASP A 94 -1.32 15.29 -3.08
N LYS A 95 -2.18 14.76 -3.97
CA LYS A 95 -3.33 13.94 -3.60
C LYS A 95 -3.35 12.60 -4.34
N TYR A 96 -3.56 11.49 -3.65
CA TYR A 96 -3.74 10.18 -4.27
C TYR A 96 -5.20 9.92 -4.64
N PHE A 97 -5.42 9.23 -5.76
CA PHE A 97 -6.75 8.83 -6.20
C PHE A 97 -6.77 7.41 -6.74
N VAL A 98 -7.95 6.80 -6.78
CA VAL A 98 -8.14 5.47 -7.39
C VAL A 98 -8.12 5.62 -8.91
N ALA A 99 -7.03 5.21 -9.56
CA ALA A 99 -6.93 5.23 -11.02
C ALA A 99 -7.70 4.07 -11.65
N LYS A 100 -7.60 2.87 -11.05
CA LYS A 100 -8.31 1.69 -11.53
C LYS A 100 -8.60 0.74 -10.37
N LYS A 101 -9.74 0.06 -10.43
CA LYS A 101 -10.10 -0.99 -9.48
C LYS A 101 -10.40 -2.28 -10.25
N PHE A 102 -9.74 -3.35 -9.87
CA PHE A 102 -9.99 -4.69 -10.35
C PHE A 102 -10.69 -5.48 -9.24
N PRO A 103 -11.87 -6.08 -9.51
CA PRO A 103 -12.55 -6.97 -8.58
C PRO A 103 -11.95 -8.38 -8.56
#